data_AF-A0A7C5LVZ4-F1
#
_entry.id   AF-A0A7C5LVZ4-F1
#
_cell.length_a   1.000
_cell.length_b   1.000
_cell.length_c   1.000
_cell.angle_alpha   90.00
_cell.angle_beta   90.00
_cell.angle_gamma   90.00
#
_symmetry.space_group_name_H-M   'P 1'
#
loop_
_entity.id
_entity.type
_entity.pdbx_description
1 polymer ?
#
loop_
_entity_poly.entity_id
_entity_poly.type
_entity_poly.pdbx_seq_one_letter_code
_entity_poly.pdbx_strand_id
1 'polypeptide(L)'
;DLPDGQGGTMPNPNRTWADVNPDLPALRIEVMGPPPTSGTRDAFAELALEGGCTTFEEIRALKARDEQAYRVLCQTIREDGAWIEAGENDNLIVQKLVANPDALGVFGFSFLEENSDRIQGATVDGVAPEFDAIADGTYPVSRSLYLYVKNAHVGAVPGMRAFIAEFTDEDTWGDYGYLTDKGLIPMGEDERAQFAQDARALKPLEM
;
A
#
# COMPACT_ATOMS: atom_id res chain seq x y z
N ASP A 1 3.64 -6.01 20.21
CA ASP A 1 4.26 -5.16 21.24
C ASP A 1 4.64 -3.81 20.66
N LEU A 2 4.87 -2.81 21.50
CA LEU A 2 5.38 -1.48 21.14
C LEU A 2 6.75 -1.25 21.79
N PRO A 3 7.62 -0.39 21.25
CA PRO A 3 8.83 0.02 21.95
C PRO A 3 8.50 0.62 23.33
N ASP A 4 9.27 0.24 24.36
CA ASP A 4 9.07 0.70 25.75
C ASP A 4 9.89 1.95 26.13
N GLY A 5 10.74 2.43 25.22
CA GLY A 5 11.63 3.57 25.42
C GLY A 5 12.86 3.27 26.29
N GLN A 6 13.10 2.01 26.65
CA GLN A 6 14.23 1.54 27.47
C GLN A 6 15.09 0.50 26.74
N GLY A 7 14.97 0.39 25.41
CA GLY A 7 15.67 -0.62 24.62
C GLY A 7 14.93 -1.96 24.53
N GLY A 8 13.67 -2.03 24.98
CA GLY A 8 12.83 -3.22 24.95
C GLY A 8 11.48 -3.00 24.28
N THR A 9 10.56 -3.92 24.53
CA THR A 9 9.18 -3.85 24.03
C THR A 9 8.19 -4.18 25.13
N MET A 10 6.99 -3.62 25.04
CA MET A 10 5.89 -3.87 25.96
C MET A 10 4.60 -4.25 25.20
N PRO A 11 3.68 -5.00 25.83
CA PRO A 11 2.36 -5.23 25.25
C PRO A 11 1.68 -3.91 24.87
N ASN A 12 1.06 -3.85 23.70
CA ASN A 12 0.38 -2.64 23.23
C ASN A 12 -0.80 -2.30 24.18
N PRO A 13 -0.73 -1.20 24.96
CA PRO A 13 -1.78 -0.88 25.92
C PRO A 13 -2.90 -0.05 25.29
N ASN A 14 -2.71 0.47 24.07
CA ASN A 14 -3.55 1.50 23.47
C ASN A 14 -4.90 0.92 23.05
N ARG A 15 -5.98 1.40 23.65
CA ARG A 15 -7.37 1.01 23.36
C ARG A 15 -8.15 2.12 22.65
N THR A 16 -7.73 3.36 22.83
CA THR A 16 -8.31 4.56 22.24
C THR A 16 -7.25 5.36 21.47
N TRP A 17 -7.68 6.23 20.56
CA TRP A 17 -6.73 7.10 19.84
C TRP A 17 -6.00 8.06 20.78
N ALA A 18 -6.65 8.52 21.84
CA ALA A 18 -6.01 9.31 22.91
C ALA A 18 -4.87 8.58 23.65
N ASP A 19 -4.89 7.23 23.70
CA ASP A 19 -3.79 6.45 24.27
C ASP A 19 -2.55 6.48 23.36
N VAL A 20 -2.74 6.67 22.05
CA VAL A 20 -1.66 6.80 21.06
C VAL A 20 -1.09 8.21 21.08
N ASN A 21 -1.97 9.22 21.04
CA ASN A 21 -1.61 10.62 21.11
C ASN A 21 -2.73 11.38 21.86
N PRO A 22 -2.44 12.03 23.00
CA PRO A 22 -3.44 12.76 23.80
C PRO A 22 -4.21 13.87 23.07
N ASP A 23 -3.69 14.37 21.95
CA ASP A 23 -4.38 15.37 21.11
C ASP A 23 -5.47 14.75 20.22
N LEU A 24 -5.52 13.42 20.13
CA LEU A 24 -6.55 12.69 19.38
C LEU A 24 -7.79 12.40 20.25
N PRO A 25 -8.96 12.13 19.62
CA PRO A 25 -10.17 11.80 20.35
C PRO A 25 -10.03 10.56 21.24
N ALA A 26 -10.73 10.56 22.39
CA ALA A 26 -10.86 9.40 23.27
C ALA A 26 -11.85 8.34 22.71
N LEU A 27 -11.77 8.06 21.41
CA LEU A 27 -12.57 7.06 20.71
C LEU A 27 -11.83 5.73 20.71
N ARG A 28 -12.59 4.63 20.81
CA ARG A 28 -12.04 3.26 20.70
C ARG A 28 -11.36 3.12 19.33
N ILE A 29 -10.16 2.52 19.32
CA ILE A 29 -9.49 2.17 18.07
C ILE A 29 -10.28 1.04 17.41
N GLU A 30 -10.83 1.33 16.24
CA GLU A 30 -11.49 0.37 15.36
C GLU A 30 -10.96 0.58 13.95
N VAL A 31 -10.25 -0.44 13.44
CA VAL A 31 -9.67 -0.45 12.10
C VAL A 31 -10.20 -1.67 11.38
N MET A 32 -10.78 -1.46 10.21
CA MET A 32 -11.27 -2.52 9.35
C MET A 32 -10.27 -2.76 8.25
N GLY A 33 -9.98 -4.03 7.96
CA GLY A 33 -9.07 -4.31 6.86
C GLY A 33 -9.21 -5.73 6.34
N PRO A 34 -8.43 -6.04 5.31
CA PRO A 34 -8.59 -7.28 4.59
C PRO A 34 -7.97 -8.47 5.38
N PRO A 35 -8.33 -9.71 5.03
CA PRO A 35 -7.89 -10.91 5.75
C PRO A 35 -6.39 -11.19 5.56
N PRO A 36 -5.80 -12.16 6.30
CA PRO A 36 -4.39 -12.56 6.18
C PRO A 36 -3.95 -13.01 4.78
N THR A 37 -4.89 -13.33 3.90
CA THR A 37 -4.65 -13.78 2.51
C THR A 37 -4.53 -12.64 1.50
N SER A 38 -4.77 -11.40 1.93
CA SER A 38 -4.87 -10.25 1.03
C SER A 38 -3.54 -9.54 0.85
N GLY A 39 -3.15 -9.31 -0.41
CA GLY A 39 -1.96 -8.50 -0.73
C GLY A 39 -2.06 -7.03 -0.28
N THR A 40 -3.27 -6.51 -0.05
CA THR A 40 -3.47 -5.17 0.52
C THR A 40 -3.07 -5.13 2.00
N ARG A 41 -3.31 -6.22 2.74
CA ARG A 41 -2.83 -6.35 4.14
C ARG A 41 -1.31 -6.37 4.17
N ASP A 42 -0.69 -7.15 3.29
CA ASP A 42 0.77 -7.24 3.19
C ASP A 42 1.38 -5.88 2.85
N ALA A 43 0.82 -5.19 1.83
CA ALA A 43 1.28 -3.84 1.47
C ALA A 43 1.13 -2.84 2.62
N PHE A 44 0.03 -2.89 3.38
CA PHE A 44 -0.15 -2.02 4.55
C PHE A 44 0.89 -2.33 5.65
N ALA A 45 1.18 -3.60 5.91
CA ALA A 45 2.20 -3.99 6.88
C ALA A 45 3.61 -3.55 6.45
N GLU A 46 3.95 -3.69 5.18
CA GLU A 46 5.26 -3.33 4.61
C GLU A 46 5.47 -1.82 4.47
N LEU A 47 4.45 -1.08 4.04
CA LEU A 47 4.60 0.34 3.72
C LEU A 47 4.27 1.24 4.92
N ALA A 48 3.15 0.97 5.61
CA ALA A 48 2.71 1.81 6.71
C ALA A 48 3.31 1.38 8.05
N LEU A 49 3.13 0.12 8.45
CA LEU A 49 3.55 -0.33 9.78
C LEU A 49 5.08 -0.40 9.89
N GLU A 50 5.74 -1.04 8.92
CA GLU A 50 7.20 -1.07 8.89
C GLU A 50 7.78 0.34 8.68
N GLY A 51 7.18 1.18 7.83
CA GLY A 51 7.55 2.58 7.67
C GLY A 51 7.62 3.33 9.01
N GLY A 52 6.54 3.27 9.80
CA GLY A 52 6.50 3.84 11.15
C GLY A 52 7.50 3.20 12.11
N CYS A 53 7.67 1.87 12.08
CA CYS A 53 8.62 1.17 12.94
C CYS A 53 10.07 1.58 12.68
N THR A 54 10.44 1.84 11.42
CA THR A 54 11.81 2.24 11.07
C THR A 54 12.18 3.64 11.54
N THR A 55 11.22 4.44 12.02
CA THR A 55 11.49 5.75 12.64
C THR A 55 12.23 5.62 13.98
N PHE A 56 12.13 4.47 14.66
CA PHE A 56 12.86 4.15 15.88
C PHE A 56 14.23 3.55 15.54
N GLU A 57 15.31 4.24 15.92
CA GLU A 57 16.69 3.82 15.60
C GLU A 57 17.02 2.40 16.10
N GLU A 58 16.57 2.07 17.32
CA GLU A 58 16.81 0.76 17.93
C GLU A 58 16.11 -0.38 17.17
N ILE A 59 14.88 -0.14 16.69
CA ILE A 59 14.13 -1.11 15.87
C ILE A 59 14.78 -1.24 14.48
N ARG A 60 15.22 -0.13 13.89
CA ARG A 60 15.95 -0.17 12.61
C ARG A 60 17.21 -1.03 12.71
N ALA A 61 17.94 -0.93 13.82
CA ALA A 61 19.12 -1.77 14.08
C ALA A 61 18.77 -3.25 14.30
N LEU A 62 17.55 -3.58 14.74
CA LEU A 62 17.10 -4.96 14.93
C LEU A 62 17.06 -5.73 13.61
N LYS A 63 16.66 -5.10 12.50
CA LYS A 63 16.55 -5.75 11.18
C LYS A 63 17.83 -6.49 10.78
N ALA A 64 18.99 -5.90 11.03
CA ALA A 64 20.29 -6.49 10.69
C ALA A 64 20.76 -7.56 11.70
N ARG A 65 20.25 -7.54 12.93
CA ARG A 65 20.62 -8.45 14.01
C ARG A 65 19.74 -9.69 14.04
N ASP A 66 18.45 -9.50 13.81
CA ASP A 66 17.41 -10.51 13.84
C ASP A 66 16.23 -10.08 12.93
N GLU A 67 16.29 -10.51 11.67
CA GLU A 67 15.26 -10.18 10.68
C GLU A 67 13.88 -10.76 11.05
N GLN A 68 13.85 -11.93 11.69
CA GLN A 68 12.59 -12.58 12.06
C GLN A 68 11.92 -11.80 13.20
N ALA A 69 12.66 -11.46 14.25
CA ALA A 69 12.14 -10.63 15.33
C ALA A 69 11.69 -9.25 14.83
N TYR A 70 12.46 -8.65 13.90
CA TYR A 70 12.07 -7.40 13.26
C TYR A 70 10.74 -7.51 12.51
N ARG A 71 10.56 -8.53 11.67
CA ARG A 71 9.29 -8.73 10.94
C ARG A 71 8.12 -8.93 11.90
N VAL A 72 8.30 -9.75 12.94
CA VAL A 72 7.26 -9.96 13.96
C VAL A 72 6.91 -8.65 14.65
N LEU A 73 7.89 -7.82 15.02
CA LEU A 73 7.64 -6.56 15.67
C LEU A 73 6.99 -5.51 14.75
N CYS A 74 7.42 -5.43 13.50
CA CYS A 74 7.09 -4.31 12.61
C CYS A 74 5.92 -4.60 11.65
N GLN A 75 5.63 -5.87 11.35
CA GLN A 75 4.62 -6.24 10.35
C GLN A 75 3.40 -6.95 10.98
N THR A 76 3.44 -7.27 12.28
CA THR A 76 2.29 -7.91 12.94
C THR A 76 1.19 -6.89 13.22
N ILE A 77 0.01 -7.16 12.67
CA ILE A 77 -1.22 -6.44 12.99
C ILE A 77 -1.80 -7.00 14.29
N ARG A 78 -2.27 -6.11 15.17
CA ARG A 78 -2.88 -6.47 16.46
C ARG A 78 -4.12 -7.35 16.29
N GLU A 79 -4.28 -8.36 17.14
CA GLU A 79 -5.41 -9.32 17.11
C GLU A 79 -6.34 -9.20 18.32
N ASP A 80 -6.22 -8.12 19.09
CA ASP A 80 -6.96 -7.88 20.33
C ASP A 80 -8.33 -7.20 20.11
N GLY A 81 -8.89 -7.34 18.91
CA GLY A 81 -10.21 -6.83 18.53
C GLY A 81 -10.28 -5.33 18.19
N ALA A 82 -9.15 -4.66 18.03
CA ALA A 82 -9.10 -3.33 17.42
C ALA A 82 -8.97 -3.40 15.89
N TRP A 83 -8.34 -4.45 15.34
CA TRP A 83 -8.40 -4.79 13.92
C TRP A 83 -9.55 -5.76 13.66
N ILE A 84 -10.45 -5.40 12.75
CA ILE A 84 -11.61 -6.19 12.36
C ILE A 84 -11.44 -6.63 10.92
N GLU A 85 -11.35 -7.93 10.70
CA GLU A 85 -11.24 -8.49 9.35
C GLU A 85 -12.58 -8.36 8.62
N ALA A 86 -12.56 -7.72 7.45
CA ALA A 86 -13.75 -7.39 6.67
C ALA A 86 -13.99 -8.32 5.46
N GLY A 87 -13.15 -9.35 5.27
CA GLY A 87 -13.17 -10.23 4.10
C GLY A 87 -12.52 -9.58 2.86
N GLU A 88 -12.48 -10.31 1.75
CA GLU A 88 -11.81 -9.87 0.49
C GLU A 88 -12.62 -8.85 -0.33
N ASN A 89 -13.75 -8.36 0.18
CA ASN A 89 -14.62 -7.43 -0.54
C ASN A 89 -14.50 -6.02 0.04
N ASP A 90 -13.67 -5.19 -0.57
CA ASP A 90 -13.40 -3.82 -0.12
C ASP A 90 -14.66 -2.92 -0.08
N ASN A 91 -15.68 -3.19 -0.92
CA ASN A 91 -16.96 -2.48 -0.84
C ASN A 91 -17.63 -2.64 0.54
N LEU A 92 -17.42 -3.78 1.22
CA LEU A 92 -17.94 -3.97 2.57
C LEU A 92 -17.21 -3.10 3.58
N ILE A 93 -15.92 -2.83 3.39
CA ILE A 93 -15.16 -1.90 4.23
C ILE A 93 -15.73 -0.49 4.06
N VAL A 94 -15.92 -0.03 2.81
CA VAL A 94 -16.54 1.28 2.52
C VAL A 94 -17.91 1.42 3.17
N GLN A 95 -18.79 0.41 3.02
CA GLN A 95 -20.13 0.44 3.62
C GLN A 95 -20.09 0.55 5.14
N LYS A 96 -19.16 -0.16 5.79
CA LYS A 96 -19.00 -0.11 7.24
C LYS A 96 -18.44 1.23 7.71
N LEU A 97 -17.52 1.86 6.97
CA LEU A 97 -17.02 3.21 7.28
C LEU A 97 -18.10 4.27 7.16
N VAL A 98 -18.97 4.17 6.14
CA VAL A 98 -20.11 5.08 6.01
C VAL A 98 -21.09 4.91 7.18
N ALA A 99 -21.22 3.70 7.73
CA ALA A 99 -22.06 3.43 8.90
C ALA A 99 -21.38 3.82 10.22
N ASN A 100 -20.05 3.82 10.28
CA ASN A 100 -19.25 4.11 11.46
C ASN A 100 -18.17 5.17 11.13
N PRO A 101 -18.47 6.48 11.28
CA PRO A 101 -17.54 7.56 10.95
C PRO A 101 -16.33 7.65 11.88
N ASP A 102 -16.33 6.92 13.00
CA ASP A 102 -15.22 6.90 13.97
C ASP A 102 -14.17 5.82 13.65
N ALA A 103 -14.45 4.91 12.70
CA ALA A 103 -13.55 3.83 12.31
C ALA A 103 -12.59 4.22 11.18
N LEU A 104 -11.46 3.53 11.10
CA LEU A 104 -10.56 3.57 9.94
C LEU A 104 -10.70 2.32 9.10
N GLY A 105 -10.36 2.42 7.81
CA GLY A 105 -10.34 1.28 6.90
C GLY A 105 -9.06 1.22 6.08
N VAL A 106 -8.64 0.02 5.72
CA VAL A 106 -7.50 -0.25 4.82
C VAL A 106 -8.04 -1.00 3.61
N PHE A 107 -7.95 -0.40 2.42
CA PHE A 107 -8.42 -0.95 1.15
C PHE A 107 -7.75 -0.21 -0.02
N GLY A 108 -7.94 -0.71 -1.26
CA GLY A 108 -7.33 -0.11 -2.44
C GLY A 108 -7.83 1.30 -2.77
N PHE A 109 -6.96 2.15 -3.31
CA PHE A 109 -7.26 3.56 -3.62
C PHE A 109 -8.49 3.76 -4.52
N SER A 110 -8.72 2.89 -5.50
CA SER A 110 -9.89 3.00 -6.40
C SER A 110 -11.22 3.05 -5.66
N PHE A 111 -11.36 2.31 -4.55
CA PHE A 111 -12.58 2.35 -3.74
C PHE A 111 -12.74 3.66 -2.96
N LEU A 112 -11.62 4.32 -2.62
CA LEU A 112 -11.65 5.67 -2.05
C LEU A 112 -12.10 6.67 -3.12
N GLU A 113 -11.51 6.62 -4.31
CA GLU A 113 -11.85 7.50 -5.43
C GLU A 113 -13.34 7.41 -5.79
N GLU A 114 -13.86 6.18 -5.99
CA GLU A 114 -15.26 5.89 -6.30
C GLU A 114 -16.25 6.36 -5.22
N ASN A 115 -15.80 6.58 -3.98
CA ASN A 115 -16.64 6.92 -2.83
C ASN A 115 -16.16 8.19 -2.11
N SER A 116 -15.42 9.05 -2.80
CA SER A 116 -14.83 10.29 -2.26
C SER A 116 -15.87 11.32 -1.79
N ASP A 117 -17.13 11.17 -2.20
CA ASP A 117 -18.28 11.92 -1.71
C ASP A 117 -18.78 11.47 -0.33
N ARG A 118 -18.35 10.28 0.13
CA ARG A 118 -18.87 9.60 1.33
C ARG A 118 -17.80 9.28 2.36
N ILE A 119 -16.56 9.08 1.93
CA ILE A 119 -15.41 8.75 2.78
C ILE A 119 -14.23 9.64 2.42
N GLN A 120 -13.29 9.80 3.35
CA GLN A 120 -12.08 10.58 3.15
C GLN A 120 -10.83 9.70 3.26
N GLY A 121 -9.78 10.06 2.52
CA GLY A 121 -8.46 9.43 2.64
C GLY A 121 -7.68 9.96 3.85
N ALA A 122 -6.85 9.11 4.44
CA ALA A 122 -5.97 9.51 5.53
C ALA A 122 -4.72 10.21 5.00
N THR A 123 -4.38 11.37 5.56
CA THR A 123 -3.10 12.03 5.28
C THR A 123 -1.97 11.31 6.02
N VAL A 124 -0.88 11.00 5.31
CA VAL A 124 0.33 10.39 5.89
C VAL A 124 1.50 11.31 5.62
N ASP A 125 2.26 11.66 6.66
CA ASP A 125 3.37 12.62 6.60
C ASP A 125 3.02 13.96 5.93
N GLY A 126 1.76 14.41 6.09
CA GLY A 126 1.25 15.65 5.52
C GLY A 126 0.80 15.55 4.06
N VAL A 127 0.88 14.37 3.44
CA VAL A 127 0.47 14.12 2.05
C VAL A 127 -0.85 13.34 2.02
N ALA A 128 -1.83 13.85 1.27
CA ALA A 128 -3.10 13.17 1.04
C ALA A 128 -2.96 12.10 -0.06
N PRO A 129 -3.77 11.02 -0.05
CA PRO A 129 -3.76 10.00 -1.09
C PRO A 129 -4.45 10.53 -2.34
N GLU A 130 -3.78 11.42 -3.06
CA GLU A 130 -4.23 11.95 -4.34
C GLU A 130 -3.58 11.18 -5.47
N PHE A 131 -4.24 11.15 -6.64
CA PHE A 131 -3.74 10.45 -7.82
C PHE A 131 -2.30 10.84 -8.16
N ASP A 132 -2.03 12.14 -8.28
CA ASP A 132 -0.69 12.67 -8.62
C ASP A 132 0.34 12.31 -7.56
N ALA A 133 -0.03 12.40 -6.28
CA ALA A 133 0.87 12.10 -5.15
C ALA A 133 1.21 10.60 -5.06
N ILE A 134 0.29 9.74 -5.50
CA ILE A 134 0.56 8.30 -5.59
C ILE A 134 1.41 8.00 -6.84
N ALA A 135 1.08 8.61 -7.98
CA ALA A 135 1.80 8.40 -9.23
C ALA A 135 3.27 8.83 -9.15
N ASP A 136 3.56 9.94 -8.47
CA ASP A 136 4.92 10.45 -8.26
C ASP A 136 5.64 9.86 -7.03
N GLY A 137 4.94 9.02 -6.25
CA GLY A 137 5.47 8.34 -5.07
C GLY A 137 5.63 9.21 -3.83
N THR A 138 5.11 10.45 -3.83
CA THR A 138 5.15 11.32 -2.64
C THR A 138 4.19 10.88 -1.55
N TYR A 139 3.09 10.19 -1.88
CA TYR A 139 2.24 9.52 -0.91
C TYR A 139 2.88 8.19 -0.46
N PRO A 140 3.29 8.07 0.82
CA PRO A 140 4.24 7.03 1.25
C PRO A 140 3.62 5.63 1.37
N VAL A 141 2.30 5.51 1.37
CA VAL A 141 1.59 4.22 1.46
C VAL A 141 1.10 3.81 0.07
N SER A 142 2.02 3.81 -0.88
CA SER A 142 1.82 3.35 -2.24
C SER A 142 3.04 2.58 -2.73
N ARG A 143 2.89 1.79 -3.79
CA ARG A 143 4.01 1.07 -4.42
C ARG A 143 3.82 0.98 -5.92
N SER A 144 4.91 1.16 -6.66
CA SER A 144 4.94 0.89 -8.09
C SER A 144 4.82 -0.61 -8.35
N LEU A 145 4.07 -0.96 -9.40
CA LEU A 145 3.99 -2.33 -9.91
C LEU A 145 4.91 -2.47 -11.12
N TYR A 146 5.69 -3.55 -11.14
CA TYR A 146 6.68 -3.78 -12.18
C TYR A 146 6.35 -5.05 -12.97
N LEU A 147 6.48 -4.97 -14.30
CA LEU A 147 6.44 -6.10 -15.20
C LEU A 147 7.85 -6.40 -15.72
N TYR A 148 8.42 -7.52 -15.29
CA TYR A 148 9.75 -7.94 -15.71
C TYR A 148 9.68 -8.97 -16.83
N VAL A 149 10.32 -8.68 -17.96
CA VAL A 149 10.42 -9.60 -19.09
C VAL A 149 11.89 -9.94 -19.37
N LYS A 150 12.18 -11.24 -19.49
CA LYS A 150 13.50 -11.71 -19.90
C LYS A 150 13.60 -11.66 -21.42
N ASN A 151 14.55 -10.88 -21.96
CA ASN A 151 14.79 -10.78 -23.40
C ASN A 151 14.99 -12.15 -24.08
N ALA A 152 15.62 -13.12 -23.40
CA ALA A 152 15.81 -14.47 -23.92
C ALA A 152 14.48 -15.21 -24.21
N HIS A 153 13.37 -14.82 -23.58
CA HIS A 153 12.06 -15.40 -23.87
C HIS A 153 11.40 -14.76 -25.09
N VAL A 154 11.88 -13.61 -25.56
CA VAL A 154 11.34 -12.91 -26.72
C VAL A 154 11.78 -13.65 -27.99
N GLY A 155 10.84 -14.36 -28.61
CA GLY A 155 11.08 -15.24 -29.77
C GLY A 155 11.13 -16.72 -29.42
N ALA A 156 11.31 -17.08 -28.14
CA ALA A 156 11.22 -18.45 -27.65
C ALA A 156 9.83 -18.79 -27.10
N VAL A 157 9.17 -17.82 -26.44
CA VAL A 157 7.81 -17.96 -25.92
C VAL A 157 6.84 -17.25 -26.89
N PRO A 158 5.89 -17.98 -27.50
CA PRO A 158 4.87 -17.38 -28.36
C PRO A 158 4.10 -16.27 -27.63
N GLY A 159 3.84 -15.17 -28.31
CA GLY A 159 3.06 -14.05 -27.76
C GLY A 159 3.84 -13.07 -26.88
N MET A 160 5.10 -13.34 -26.51
CA MET A 160 5.85 -12.45 -25.61
C MET A 160 5.98 -11.00 -26.14
N ARG A 161 6.23 -10.82 -27.44
CA ARG A 161 6.25 -9.47 -28.05
C ARG A 161 4.89 -8.78 -27.99
N ALA A 162 3.81 -9.53 -28.23
CA ALA A 162 2.46 -8.98 -28.15
C ALA A 162 2.09 -8.60 -26.72
N PHE A 163 2.47 -9.42 -25.73
CA PHE A 163 2.29 -9.12 -24.31
C PHE A 163 3.01 -7.83 -23.90
N ILE A 164 4.28 -7.66 -24.29
CA ILE A 164 5.01 -6.40 -24.04
C ILE A 164 4.30 -5.22 -24.71
N ALA A 165 3.90 -5.37 -25.98
CA ALA A 165 3.24 -4.30 -26.72
C ALA A 165 1.92 -3.87 -26.06
N GLU A 166 1.10 -4.84 -25.62
CA GLU A 166 -0.18 -4.62 -24.94
C GLU A 166 0.00 -3.87 -23.63
N PHE A 167 0.87 -4.36 -22.74
CA PHE A 167 1.11 -3.76 -21.42
C PHE A 167 1.92 -2.45 -21.46
N THR A 168 2.29 -2.00 -22.65
CA THR A 168 2.93 -0.69 -22.89
C THR A 168 2.13 0.16 -23.88
N ASP A 169 0.86 -0.19 -24.09
CA ASP A 169 -0.05 0.57 -24.94
C ASP A 169 -0.85 1.60 -24.13
N GLU A 170 -1.10 2.77 -24.71
CA GLU A 170 -1.85 3.84 -24.03
C GLU A 170 -3.29 3.42 -23.73
N ASP A 171 -3.91 2.58 -24.57
CA ASP A 171 -5.26 2.04 -24.34
C ASP A 171 -5.29 0.98 -23.20
N THR A 172 -4.12 0.57 -22.70
CA THR A 172 -3.96 -0.38 -21.61
C THR A 172 -3.62 0.32 -20.30
N TRP A 173 -2.51 1.06 -20.27
CA TRP A 173 -1.89 1.57 -19.04
C TRP A 173 -1.93 3.09 -18.89
N GLY A 174 -2.52 3.80 -19.86
CA GLY A 174 -2.61 5.25 -19.86
C GLY A 174 -3.79 5.73 -19.03
N ASP A 175 -4.00 7.05 -19.03
CA ASP A 175 -5.01 7.69 -18.17
C ASP A 175 -6.45 7.23 -18.45
N TYR A 176 -6.70 6.72 -19.66
CA TYR A 176 -7.99 6.15 -20.09
C TYR A 176 -7.91 4.67 -20.45
N GLY A 177 -6.80 4.01 -20.07
CA GLY A 177 -6.57 2.61 -20.38
C GLY A 177 -7.35 1.68 -19.45
N TYR A 178 -7.58 0.43 -19.90
CA TYR A 178 -8.39 -0.51 -19.12
C TYR A 178 -7.78 -0.89 -17.77
N LEU A 179 -6.48 -0.66 -17.51
CA LEU A 179 -5.88 -0.89 -16.20
C LEU A 179 -6.27 0.18 -15.18
N THR A 180 -6.53 1.41 -15.62
CA THR A 180 -7.08 2.48 -14.78
C THR A 180 -8.49 2.13 -14.34
N ASP A 181 -9.32 1.58 -15.25
CA ASP A 181 -10.64 1.02 -14.91
C ASP A 181 -10.57 -0.18 -13.94
N LYS A 182 -9.38 -0.77 -13.76
CA LYS A 182 -9.11 -1.84 -12.77
C LYS A 182 -8.45 -1.31 -11.50
N GLY A 183 -8.36 0.01 -11.34
CA GLY A 183 -7.86 0.66 -10.14
C GLY A 183 -6.34 0.81 -10.08
N LEU A 184 -5.63 0.65 -11.20
CA LEU A 184 -4.22 1.04 -11.27
C LEU A 184 -4.09 2.52 -11.54
N ILE A 185 -3.05 3.13 -10.96
CA ILE A 185 -2.71 4.53 -11.21
C ILE A 185 -1.61 4.54 -12.27
N PRO A 186 -1.85 5.17 -13.43
CA PRO A 186 -0.86 5.26 -14.50
C PRO A 186 0.33 6.13 -14.07
N MET A 187 1.52 5.78 -14.58
CA MET A 187 2.72 6.63 -14.47
C MET A 187 2.52 7.93 -15.25
N GLY A 188 3.33 8.96 -15.03
CA GLY A 188 3.26 10.19 -15.82
C GLY A 188 3.51 9.96 -17.33
N GLU A 189 2.95 10.82 -18.20
CA GLU A 189 3.00 10.67 -19.67
C GLU A 189 4.44 10.47 -20.20
N ASP A 190 5.38 11.31 -19.76
CA ASP A 190 6.80 11.23 -20.18
C ASP A 190 7.45 9.89 -19.75
N GLU A 191 7.14 9.41 -18.55
CA GLU A 191 7.65 8.16 -18.01
C GLU A 191 7.06 6.96 -18.77
N ARG A 192 5.74 6.94 -19.02
CA ARG A 192 5.09 5.92 -19.86
C ARG A 192 5.70 5.87 -21.26
N ALA A 193 5.86 7.03 -21.91
CA ALA A 193 6.43 7.11 -23.25
C ALA A 193 7.85 6.51 -23.29
N GLN A 194 8.68 6.83 -22.29
CA GLN A 194 10.03 6.30 -22.17
C GLN A 194 10.03 4.77 -21.94
N PHE A 195 9.21 4.27 -21.01
CA PHE A 195 9.14 2.83 -20.74
C PHE A 195 8.55 2.03 -21.91
N ALA A 196 7.55 2.56 -22.63
CA ALA A 196 7.03 1.92 -23.83
C ALA A 196 8.10 1.80 -24.91
N GLN A 197 8.87 2.87 -25.14
CA GLN A 197 9.98 2.83 -26.10
C GLN A 197 11.02 1.80 -25.70
N ASP A 198 11.49 1.82 -24.45
CA ASP A 198 12.53 0.94 -23.95
C ASP A 198 12.10 -0.53 -23.98
N ALA A 199 10.88 -0.84 -23.52
CA ALA A 199 10.34 -2.18 -23.50
C ALA A 199 10.12 -2.74 -24.91
N ARG A 200 9.56 -1.96 -25.84
CA ARG A 200 9.35 -2.38 -27.25
C ARG A 200 10.67 -2.55 -28.00
N ALA A 201 11.71 -1.78 -27.63
CA ALA A 201 13.07 -1.93 -28.11
C ALA A 201 13.85 -3.08 -27.44
N LEU A 202 13.26 -3.75 -26.43
CA LEU A 202 13.91 -4.77 -25.60
C LEU A 202 15.21 -4.27 -24.95
N LYS A 203 15.26 -2.99 -24.59
CA LYS A 203 16.41 -2.42 -23.89
C LYS A 203 16.55 -3.12 -22.53
N PRO A 204 17.73 -3.72 -22.22
CA PRO A 204 17.96 -4.29 -20.91
C PRO A 204 17.80 -3.22 -19.81
N LEU A 205 17.18 -3.59 -18.70
CA LEU A 205 17.15 -2.75 -17.52
C LEU A 205 18.60 -2.58 -17.00
N GLU A 206 19.07 -1.35 -16.90
CA GLU A 206 20.32 -1.03 -16.22
C GLU A 206 20.03 -0.88 -14.72
N MET A 207 20.73 -1.67 -13.89
CA MET A 207 20.64 -1.60 -12.43
C MET A 207 21.67 -0.62 -11.86
#